data_AF-A0A074VD94-F1
#
_entry.id   AF-A0A074VD94-F1
#
_cell.length_a   1.000
_cell.length_b   1.000
_cell.length_c   1.000
_cell.angle_alpha   90.00
_cell.angle_beta   90.00
_cell.angle_gamma   90.00
#
_symmetry.space_group_name_H-M   'P 1'
#
loop_
_entity.id
_entity.type
_entity.pdbx_description
1 polymer ?
#
loop_
_entity_poly.entity_id
_entity_poly.type
_entity_poly.pdbx_seq_one_letter_code
_entity_poly.pdbx_strand_id
1 'polypeptide(L)'
;MLKIKAIGRKGSYGLVLVLLTSLLSACNTASNSSTDRTSNTVSTSNQSDGHYEKMSAGYETSYSGADLALKSKPSPSSVEYESRLGFRGADYQSPGLRAVFETQQPDTAQYKNYSDNPVKQVVTEPVSTFSLDMDTASYANSRRFIAHGRMPHPDAVRVEEFINYFPSTSNEKLTSITGSPFSAGYELAPSPWNTDKVLLRVNIKANDVNFNQLPPSNLVFLVDTSGSMYGEDRLDLLKESLKLLVNKLRPQDKVSIVAYAGSAGVALEPTSGSNKAKILAAIDKFEAGGSTAGGEGLQLAYKMAERGKVNGGINRILLATDGDFNVGINSTEELKAFVSREKEKGITLSTLGFGD
;
A
#
# COMPACT_ATOMS: atom_id res chain seq x y z
N MET A 1 13.89 -3.15 -3.64
CA MET A 1 14.32 -2.71 -2.30
C MET A 1 15.63 -1.97 -2.44
N LEU A 2 15.72 -0.73 -1.97
CA LEU A 2 16.97 0.02 -1.97
C LEU A 2 17.71 -0.17 -0.66
N LYS A 3 19.05 -0.14 -0.69
CA LYS A 3 19.90 -0.34 0.48
C LYS A 3 20.82 0.85 0.67
N ILE A 4 20.83 1.36 1.89
CA ILE A 4 21.78 2.35 2.35
C ILE A 4 22.72 1.69 3.34
N LYS A 5 24.02 1.76 3.09
CA LYS A 5 25.04 1.24 4.01
C LYS A 5 25.69 2.40 4.76
N ALA A 6 25.54 2.38 6.08
CA ALA A 6 26.27 3.26 6.98
C ALA A 6 27.69 2.70 7.18
N ILE A 7 28.70 3.55 6.99
CA ILE A 7 30.10 3.20 7.24
C ILE A 7 30.51 3.88 8.55
N GLY A 8 30.62 3.10 9.62
CA GLY A 8 31.20 3.58 10.87
C GLY A 8 32.73 3.70 10.74
N ARG A 9 33.27 4.92 10.74
CA ARG A 9 34.69 5.12 11.02
C ARG A 9 34.92 5.10 12.53
N LYS A 10 35.89 4.31 12.99
CA LYS A 10 36.44 4.46 14.35
C LYS A 10 37.21 5.78 14.38
N GLY A 11 36.68 6.76 15.10
CA GLY A 11 37.30 8.07 15.30
C GLY A 11 36.82 9.13 14.31
N SER A 12 36.12 10.13 14.85
CA SER A 12 35.57 11.34 14.20
C SER A 12 34.24 11.15 13.45
N TYR A 13 33.25 11.92 13.90
CA TYR A 13 31.88 12.02 13.39
C TYR A 13 31.85 12.31 11.89
N GLY A 14 31.67 11.27 11.08
CA GLY A 14 31.46 11.38 9.65
C GLY A 14 30.68 10.17 9.17
N LEU A 15 29.36 10.31 9.06
CA LEU A 15 28.50 9.31 8.42
C LEU A 15 28.82 9.35 6.92
N VAL A 16 29.56 8.35 6.42
CA VAL A 16 29.73 8.16 4.97
C VAL A 16 28.64 7.23 4.47
N LEU A 17 27.75 7.77 3.63
CA LEU A 17 26.63 7.07 3.01
C LEU A 17 27.09 6.42 1.71
N VAL A 18 26.94 5.10 1.57
CA VAL A 18 27.13 4.41 0.28
C VAL A 18 25.83 3.71 -0.11
N LEU A 19 25.26 4.15 -1.23
CA LEU A 19 24.17 3.48 -1.92
C LEU A 19 24.76 2.30 -2.73
N LEU A 20 24.38 1.08 -2.34
CA LEU A 20 24.83 -0.14 -3.01
C LEU A 20 23.66 -0.78 -3.76
N THR A 21 23.76 -0.85 -5.09
CA THR A 21 22.87 -1.64 -5.93
C THR A 21 23.40 -3.07 -6.03
N SER A 22 22.65 -4.04 -5.52
CA SER A 22 22.92 -5.46 -5.79
C SER A 22 22.42 -5.82 -7.20
N LEU A 23 23.34 -5.97 -8.15
CA LEU A 23 23.08 -6.61 -9.44
C LEU A 23 22.94 -8.12 -9.22
N LEU A 24 21.71 -8.63 -9.29
CA LEU A 24 21.46 -10.05 -9.55
C LEU A 24 21.46 -10.23 -11.07
N SER A 25 22.64 -10.46 -11.65
CA SER A 25 22.75 -10.98 -13.02
C SER A 25 22.60 -12.51 -12.96
N ALA A 26 21.60 -13.02 -13.68
CA ALA A 26 21.39 -14.43 -13.89
C ALA A 26 22.51 -15.03 -14.76
N CYS A 27 23.02 -16.21 -14.38
CA CYS A 27 23.68 -17.11 -15.33
C CYS A 27 22.69 -18.23 -15.68
N ASN A 28 22.10 -18.10 -16.87
CA ASN A 28 21.39 -19.14 -17.56
C ASN A 28 22.44 -19.96 -18.33
N THR A 29 22.60 -21.25 -18.03
CA THR A 29 23.30 -22.18 -18.91
C THR A 29 22.34 -23.30 -19.28
N ALA A 30 21.89 -23.24 -20.53
CA ALA A 30 21.26 -24.35 -21.21
C ALA A 30 22.31 -25.46 -21.43
N SER A 31 21.97 -26.70 -21.09
CA SER A 31 22.50 -27.87 -21.77
C SER A 31 21.39 -28.89 -21.94
N ASN A 32 21.00 -29.12 -23.19
CA ASN A 32 20.29 -30.33 -23.61
C ASN A 32 21.24 -31.53 -23.46
N SER A 33 20.76 -32.61 -22.83
CA SER A 33 21.01 -33.95 -23.32
C SER A 33 19.89 -34.89 -22.89
N SER A 34 19.33 -35.55 -23.91
CA SER A 34 18.37 -36.63 -23.88
C SER A 34 19.06 -37.97 -23.62
N THR A 35 18.55 -38.77 -22.69
CA THR A 35 18.46 -40.25 -22.84
C THR A 35 17.54 -40.86 -21.79
N ASP A 36 16.34 -41.22 -22.23
CA ASP A 36 15.77 -42.58 -22.20
C ASP A 36 16.05 -43.51 -21.00
N ARG A 37 14.99 -43.88 -20.26
CA ARG A 37 14.56 -45.28 -20.01
C ARG A 37 13.44 -45.41 -18.95
N THR A 38 12.27 -45.82 -19.46
CA THR A 38 11.41 -46.93 -19.01
C THR A 38 11.14 -47.23 -17.51
N SER A 39 9.84 -47.30 -17.22
CA SER A 39 9.12 -48.32 -16.42
C SER A 39 9.38 -48.45 -14.92
N ASN A 40 8.38 -48.12 -14.08
CA ASN A 40 7.44 -49.13 -13.55
C ASN A 40 6.41 -48.53 -12.57
N THR A 41 5.17 -48.96 -12.77
CA THR A 41 4.05 -49.03 -11.84
C THR A 41 4.41 -49.56 -10.46
N VAL A 42 3.92 -48.91 -9.39
CA VAL A 42 3.32 -49.58 -8.22
C VAL A 42 2.22 -48.68 -7.65
N SER A 43 1.00 -49.20 -7.69
CA SER A 43 -0.16 -48.80 -6.90
C SER A 43 -0.09 -49.42 -5.50
N THR A 44 -0.41 -48.66 -4.45
CA THR A 44 -1.09 -49.21 -3.26
C THR A 44 -1.96 -48.15 -2.60
N SER A 45 -3.21 -48.56 -2.39
CA SER A 45 -4.18 -48.03 -1.47
C SER A 45 -3.65 -47.98 -0.03
N ASN A 46 -4.14 -47.04 0.79
CA ASN A 46 -5.01 -47.41 1.90
C ASN A 46 -5.61 -46.21 2.62
N GLN A 47 -6.88 -46.42 2.91
CA GLN A 47 -7.85 -45.73 3.72
C GLN A 47 -7.48 -45.84 5.20
N SER A 48 -7.70 -44.79 6.02
CA SER A 48 -8.29 -44.93 7.36
C SER A 48 -8.48 -43.58 8.05
N ASP A 49 -9.66 -43.47 8.65
CA ASP A 49 -10.17 -42.47 9.57
C ASP A 49 -9.31 -42.29 10.82
N GLY A 50 -9.46 -41.14 11.51
CA GLY A 50 -9.02 -41.01 12.89
C GLY A 50 -9.03 -39.58 13.43
N HIS A 51 -10.18 -39.18 13.98
CA HIS A 51 -10.32 -38.11 14.98
C HIS A 51 -9.25 -38.16 16.07
N TYR A 52 -8.72 -37.01 16.54
CA TYR A 52 -8.33 -36.80 17.93
C TYR A 52 -8.45 -35.35 18.42
N GLU A 53 -8.78 -35.27 19.70
CA GLU A 53 -9.16 -34.16 20.58
C GLU A 53 -8.04 -33.20 21.02
N LYS A 54 -8.51 -32.09 21.59
CA LYS A 54 -7.81 -31.16 22.49
C LYS A 54 -6.88 -31.84 23.51
N MET A 55 -5.71 -31.25 23.73
CA MET A 55 -5.07 -31.23 25.05
C MET A 55 -4.48 -29.85 25.38
N SER A 56 -4.89 -29.36 26.54
CA SER A 56 -4.27 -28.33 27.35
C SER A 56 -2.94 -28.79 27.94
N ALA A 57 -1.97 -27.89 28.06
CA ALA A 57 -0.93 -27.96 29.09
C ALA A 57 -0.41 -26.54 29.38
N GLY A 58 -0.54 -26.13 30.63
CA GLY A 58 0.15 -24.96 31.16
C GLY A 58 1.59 -25.29 31.55
N TYR A 59 2.41 -24.25 31.71
CA TYR A 59 3.58 -24.27 32.58
C TYR A 59 3.81 -22.84 33.10
N GLU A 60 3.74 -22.68 34.41
CA GLU A 60 4.30 -21.55 35.15
C GLU A 60 5.83 -21.70 35.22
N THR A 61 6.56 -20.59 35.22
CA THR A 61 7.59 -20.34 36.26
C THR A 61 8.01 -18.87 36.30
N SER A 62 8.27 -18.47 37.54
CA SER A 62 8.52 -17.16 38.12
C SER A 62 9.93 -16.63 37.92
N TYR A 63 10.10 -15.30 38.02
CA TYR A 63 11.26 -14.67 38.68
C TYR A 63 10.88 -13.32 39.29
N SER A 64 11.34 -13.10 40.53
CA SER A 64 11.05 -11.97 41.41
C SER A 64 12.03 -10.81 41.27
N GLY A 65 11.53 -9.60 41.52
CA GLY A 65 12.20 -8.60 42.38
C GLY A 65 13.09 -7.56 41.69
N ALA A 66 12.64 -6.30 41.68
CA ALA A 66 13.23 -5.22 42.48
C ALA A 66 12.56 -3.87 42.15
N ASP A 67 11.90 -3.31 43.16
CA ASP A 67 11.46 -1.92 43.22
C ASP A 67 12.64 -0.96 43.05
N LEU A 68 12.51 0.00 42.12
CA LEU A 68 13.23 1.27 42.17
C LEU A 68 12.28 2.40 41.79
N ALA A 69 11.57 2.89 42.82
CA ALA A 69 10.82 4.13 42.79
C ALA A 69 11.77 5.33 42.65
N LEU A 70 11.75 6.00 41.49
CA LEU A 70 12.33 7.33 41.33
C LEU A 70 11.26 8.39 41.62
N LYS A 71 11.35 8.97 42.82
CA LYS A 71 10.65 10.19 43.22
C LYS A 71 11.02 11.34 42.27
N SER A 72 10.07 11.85 41.49
CA SER A 72 10.20 13.15 40.84
C SER A 72 9.73 14.25 41.80
N LYS A 73 10.62 15.21 42.08
CA LYS A 73 10.29 16.50 42.72
C LYS A 73 9.78 17.49 41.64
N PRO A 74 8.95 18.49 42.00
CA PRO A 74 8.25 19.33 41.04
C PRO A 74 9.18 20.34 40.34
N SER A 75 8.93 20.60 39.05
CA SER A 75 9.58 21.68 38.29
C SER A 75 9.13 23.07 38.75
N PRO A 76 9.98 24.11 38.60
CA PRO A 76 9.65 25.46 39.01
C PRO A 76 8.71 26.17 38.03
N SER A 77 7.86 26.99 38.65
CA SER A 77 6.98 28.07 38.17
C SER A 77 7.23 28.66 36.77
N SER A 78 6.12 28.74 36.03
CA SER A 78 5.89 29.57 34.84
C SER A 78 6.20 31.05 35.07
N VAL A 79 6.90 31.66 34.12
CA VAL A 79 7.07 33.12 34.00
C VAL A 79 5.77 33.71 33.44
N GLU A 80 5.16 34.63 34.19
CA GLU A 80 4.00 35.44 33.77
C GLU A 80 4.39 36.41 32.65
N TYR A 81 3.61 36.43 31.57
CA TYR A 81 3.47 37.60 30.71
C TYR A 81 2.13 38.26 31.03
N GLU A 82 2.15 39.33 31.82
CA GLU A 82 0.99 40.23 31.96
C GLU A 82 0.70 40.89 30.60
N SER A 83 -0.42 40.53 29.97
CA SER A 83 -1.05 41.35 28.96
C SER A 83 -2.15 42.18 29.62
N ARG A 84 -1.82 43.45 29.88
CA ARG A 84 -2.79 44.47 30.27
C ARG A 84 -3.60 44.86 29.05
N LEU A 85 -4.87 44.48 29.03
CA LEU A 85 -5.97 45.23 28.39
C LEU A 85 -7.28 44.69 28.97
N GLY A 86 -7.99 45.58 29.68
CA GLY A 86 -9.15 45.24 30.47
C GLY A 86 -10.34 44.81 29.64
N PHE A 87 -10.98 43.72 30.07
CA PHE A 87 -12.41 43.50 29.84
C PHE A 87 -13.00 42.86 31.10
N ARG A 88 -13.93 43.58 31.72
CA ARG A 88 -14.59 43.20 32.97
C ARG A 88 -15.90 42.48 32.59
N GLY A 89 -16.04 41.23 33.03
CA GLY A 89 -17.31 40.56 33.31
C GLY A 89 -18.23 40.22 32.12
N ALA A 90 -18.02 39.05 31.54
CA ALA A 90 -19.11 38.18 31.10
C ALA A 90 -18.63 36.74 31.25
N ASP A 91 -19.29 35.98 32.14
CA ASP A 91 -19.05 34.54 32.32
C ASP A 91 -19.45 33.80 31.03
N TYR A 92 -18.54 33.72 30.07
CA TYR A 92 -18.61 32.75 28.99
C TYR A 92 -18.17 31.40 29.57
N GLN A 93 -19.12 30.64 30.10
CA GLN A 93 -18.96 29.18 30.12
C GLN A 93 -18.79 28.76 28.67
N SER A 94 -17.55 28.45 28.26
CA SER A 94 -17.31 27.71 27.03
C SER A 94 -18.12 26.42 27.15
N PRO A 95 -19.10 26.16 26.27
CA PRO A 95 -19.69 24.85 26.18
C PRO A 95 -18.52 23.91 25.93
N GLY A 96 -18.30 22.96 26.85
CA GLY A 96 -17.16 22.07 26.77
C GLY A 96 -17.09 21.47 25.37
N LEU A 97 -15.89 21.48 24.77
CA LEU A 97 -15.59 20.94 23.44
C LEU A 97 -15.99 19.46 23.25
N ARG A 98 -16.64 18.83 24.24
CA ARG A 98 -17.11 17.45 24.25
C ARG A 98 -18.53 17.26 23.71
N ALA A 99 -19.33 18.29 23.50
CA ALA A 99 -20.78 18.14 23.27
C ALA A 99 -21.26 18.46 21.85
N VAL A 100 -20.45 18.24 20.81
CA VAL A 100 -20.90 18.31 19.39
C VAL A 100 -20.64 16.99 18.64
N PHE A 101 -20.14 15.95 19.32
CA PHE A 101 -19.81 14.66 18.71
C PHE A 101 -20.99 13.67 18.81
N GLU A 102 -22.10 13.96 18.14
CA GLU A 102 -23.19 12.99 18.06
C GLU A 102 -23.85 13.00 16.68
N THR A 103 -23.25 12.19 15.78
CA THR A 103 -23.88 11.02 15.15
C THR A 103 -22.73 10.22 14.51
N GLN A 104 -22.17 9.26 15.24
CA GLN A 104 -21.19 8.33 14.68
C GLN A 104 -21.93 7.33 13.78
N GLN A 105 -21.84 7.51 12.46
CA GLN A 105 -21.81 6.32 11.60
C GLN A 105 -20.67 5.43 12.12
N PRO A 106 -20.88 4.11 12.29
CA PRO A 106 -19.84 3.22 12.76
C PRO A 106 -18.63 3.32 11.82
N ASP A 107 -17.45 3.56 12.40
CA ASP A 107 -16.18 3.53 11.68
C ASP A 107 -15.91 2.07 11.30
N THR A 108 -15.98 1.76 10.00
CA THR A 108 -15.71 0.42 9.47
C THR A 108 -14.24 0.22 9.09
N ALA A 109 -13.42 1.26 9.19
CA ALA A 109 -12.03 1.21 8.74
C ALA A 109 -11.21 0.20 9.54
N GLN A 110 -10.42 -0.61 8.84
CA GLN A 110 -9.56 -1.63 9.44
C GLN A 110 -8.09 -1.23 9.30
N TYR A 111 -7.44 -0.96 10.43
CA TYR A 111 -6.02 -0.62 10.46
C TYR A 111 -5.19 -1.73 11.07
N LYS A 112 -4.11 -2.09 10.38
CA LYS A 112 -3.09 -2.95 10.96
C LYS A 112 -2.23 -2.12 11.91
N ASN A 113 -1.99 -2.64 13.10
CA ASN A 113 -1.06 -2.02 14.05
C ASN A 113 0.40 -2.18 13.54
N TYR A 114 1.15 -1.09 13.56
CA TYR A 114 2.58 -1.07 13.22
C TYR A 114 3.37 -0.57 14.42
N SER A 115 4.43 -1.32 14.78
CA SER A 115 5.40 -0.87 15.76
C SER A 115 6.44 0.04 15.11
N ASP A 116 6.86 1.07 15.83
CA ASP A 116 7.99 1.92 15.42
C ASP A 116 9.27 1.11 15.16
N ASN A 117 10.07 1.57 14.19
CA ASN A 117 11.35 0.95 13.91
C ASN A 117 12.31 1.16 15.10
N PRO A 118 12.91 0.08 15.64
CA PRO A 118 13.81 0.20 16.78
C PRO A 118 15.12 0.89 16.38
N VAL A 119 15.81 1.45 17.38
CA VAL A 119 17.18 1.95 17.19
C VAL A 119 18.12 0.76 17.02
N LYS A 120 18.94 0.79 15.97
CA LYS A 120 19.91 -0.26 15.64
C LYS A 120 21.34 0.25 15.73
N GLN A 121 22.25 -0.59 16.21
CA GLN A 121 23.68 -0.28 16.20
C GLN A 121 24.26 -0.51 14.81
N VAL A 122 24.97 0.49 14.26
CA VAL A 122 25.56 0.41 12.92
C VAL A 122 26.61 -0.71 12.81
N VAL A 123 27.31 -1.04 13.89
CA VAL A 123 28.33 -2.10 13.88
C VAL A 123 27.73 -3.49 13.65
N THR A 124 26.50 -3.73 14.13
CA THR A 124 25.79 -5.00 13.95
C THR A 124 24.92 -4.98 12.70
N GLU A 125 24.21 -3.88 12.45
CA GLU A 125 23.25 -3.73 11.37
C GLU A 125 23.53 -2.45 10.55
N PRO A 126 24.58 -2.46 9.70
CA PRO A 126 25.00 -1.27 8.96
C PRO A 126 24.10 -0.92 7.77
N VAL A 127 23.07 -1.73 7.48
CA VAL A 127 22.26 -1.58 6.27
C VAL A 127 20.83 -1.22 6.65
N SER A 128 20.37 -0.07 6.17
CA SER A 128 18.97 0.31 6.17
C SER A 128 18.34 -0.02 4.83
N THR A 129 17.15 -0.61 4.87
CA THR A 129 16.40 -1.02 3.68
C THR A 129 15.02 -0.42 3.73
N PHE A 130 14.55 0.08 2.60
CA PHE A 130 13.20 0.62 2.47
C PHE A 130 12.57 0.21 1.14
N SER A 131 11.25 0.23 1.11
CA SER A 131 10.48 0.01 -0.10
C SER A 131 10.66 1.20 -1.05
N LEU A 132 10.63 0.92 -2.35
CA LEU A 132 10.48 1.96 -3.37
C LEU A 132 9.01 2.21 -3.71
N ASP A 133 8.11 1.41 -3.12
CA ASP A 133 6.69 1.67 -3.20
C ASP A 133 6.37 2.91 -2.38
N MET A 134 5.62 3.84 -2.97
CA MET A 134 5.32 5.13 -2.37
C MET A 134 3.83 5.22 -2.13
N ASP A 135 3.43 4.93 -0.90
CA ASP A 135 2.07 5.11 -0.44
C ASP A 135 1.86 6.53 0.08
N THR A 136 0.66 7.07 -0.17
CA THR A 136 0.24 8.42 0.22
C THR A 136 -1.16 8.43 0.86
N ALA A 137 -1.75 7.24 1.02
CA ALA A 137 -3.13 7.06 1.41
C ALA A 137 -3.37 7.52 2.86
N SER A 138 -2.43 7.23 3.76
CA SER A 138 -2.46 7.62 5.17
C SER A 138 -2.69 9.12 5.37
N TYR A 139 -1.99 10.00 4.64
CA TYR A 139 -2.20 11.44 4.74
C TYR A 139 -3.56 11.86 4.17
N ALA A 140 -3.92 11.34 2.99
CA ALA A 140 -5.20 11.68 2.36
C ALA A 140 -6.38 11.29 3.25
N ASN A 141 -6.33 10.09 3.85
CA ASN A 141 -7.34 9.59 4.78
C ASN A 141 -7.37 10.43 6.06
N SER A 142 -6.21 10.71 6.67
CA SER A 142 -6.11 11.56 7.85
C SER A 142 -6.68 12.96 7.62
N ARG A 143 -6.38 13.57 6.46
CA ARG A 143 -6.94 14.87 6.06
C ARG A 143 -8.46 14.80 5.94
N ARG A 144 -9.01 13.72 5.37
CA ARG A 144 -10.47 13.52 5.26
C ARG A 144 -11.13 13.47 6.63
N PHE A 145 -10.59 12.71 7.59
CA PHE A 145 -11.14 12.68 8.95
C PHE A 145 -11.14 14.07 9.58
N ILE A 146 -10.00 14.78 9.53
CA ILE A 146 -9.86 16.11 10.11
C ILE A 146 -10.81 17.12 9.44
N ALA A 147 -10.98 17.06 8.12
CA ALA A 147 -11.91 17.92 7.38
C ALA A 147 -13.38 17.71 7.81
N HIS A 148 -13.73 16.51 8.25
CA HIS A 148 -15.04 16.19 8.82
C HIS A 148 -15.13 16.42 10.34
N GLY A 149 -14.14 17.10 10.93
CA GLY A 149 -14.11 17.37 12.37
C GLY A 149 -13.86 16.13 13.23
N ARG A 150 -13.31 15.06 12.66
CA ARG A 150 -12.98 13.81 13.36
C ARG A 150 -11.47 13.62 13.44
N MET A 151 -11.00 13.02 14.53
CA MET A 151 -9.61 12.61 14.63
C MET A 151 -9.42 11.27 13.90
N PRO A 152 -8.35 11.09 13.10
CA PRO A 152 -8.04 9.79 12.54
C PRO A 152 -7.61 8.81 13.63
N HIS A 153 -7.84 7.52 13.40
CA HIS A 153 -7.31 6.46 14.25
C HIS A 153 -5.76 6.54 14.28
N PRO A 154 -5.08 6.32 15.42
CA PRO A 154 -3.62 6.38 15.48
C PRO A 154 -2.93 5.47 14.45
N ASP A 155 -3.43 4.24 14.28
CA ASP A 155 -2.89 3.28 13.30
C ASP A 155 -3.17 3.66 11.83
N ALA A 156 -4.02 4.67 11.57
CA ALA A 156 -4.19 5.25 10.24
C ALA A 156 -3.05 6.20 9.84
N VAL A 157 -2.28 6.68 10.83
CA VAL A 157 -1.21 7.65 10.64
C VAL A 157 0.13 6.94 10.46
N ARG A 158 0.52 6.76 9.20
CA ARG A 158 1.84 6.27 8.79
C ARG A 158 2.78 7.43 8.47
N VAL A 159 3.86 7.53 9.25
CA VAL A 159 4.81 8.66 9.21
C VAL A 159 5.46 8.79 7.82
N GLU A 160 5.87 7.67 7.24
CA GLU A 160 6.52 7.63 5.93
C GLU A 160 5.59 8.12 4.81
N GLU A 161 4.31 7.77 4.84
CA GLU A 161 3.33 8.19 3.84
C GLU A 161 2.99 9.68 3.99
N PHE A 162 3.02 10.22 5.21
CA PHE A 162 2.88 11.66 5.46
C PHE A 162 4.03 12.46 4.85
N ILE A 163 5.27 11.98 5.03
CA ILE A 163 6.45 12.62 4.45
C ILE A 163 6.40 12.54 2.92
N ASN A 164 6.01 11.38 2.38
CA ASN A 164 5.96 11.14 0.94
C ASN A 164 4.78 11.83 0.23
N TYR A 165 3.70 12.18 0.93
CA TYR A 165 2.53 12.85 0.35
C TYR A 165 2.91 14.18 -0.33
N PHE A 166 3.87 14.90 0.25
CA PHE A 166 4.26 16.21 -0.24
C PHE A 166 5.33 16.06 -1.31
N PRO A 167 5.07 16.50 -2.55
CA PRO A 167 6.06 16.42 -3.60
C PRO A 167 7.29 17.24 -3.23
N SER A 168 8.43 16.72 -3.63
CA SER A 168 9.73 17.37 -3.51
C SER A 168 9.71 18.78 -4.14
N THR A 169 10.38 19.72 -3.49
CA THR A 169 10.54 21.09 -3.99
C THR A 169 11.64 21.13 -5.05
N SER A 170 11.57 22.09 -5.98
CA SER A 170 12.44 22.22 -7.16
C SER A 170 13.96 22.35 -6.88
N ASN A 171 14.39 22.39 -5.62
CA ASN A 171 15.78 22.66 -5.23
C ASN A 171 16.57 21.40 -4.83
N GLU A 172 15.99 20.20 -4.89
CA GLU A 172 16.68 18.97 -4.53
C GLU A 172 17.79 18.61 -5.53
N LYS A 173 19.02 18.47 -5.03
CA LYS A 173 20.17 18.01 -5.84
C LYS A 173 20.20 16.49 -5.89
N LEU A 174 19.64 15.92 -6.95
CA LEU A 174 19.68 14.49 -7.21
C LEU A 174 20.83 14.11 -8.13
N THR A 175 21.55 13.05 -7.77
CA THR A 175 22.61 12.46 -8.60
C THR A 175 22.09 11.18 -9.23
N SER A 176 22.24 11.03 -10.54
CA SER A 176 21.86 9.79 -11.22
C SER A 176 22.73 8.62 -10.76
N ILE A 177 22.09 7.50 -10.44
CA ILE A 177 22.79 6.29 -10.02
C ILE A 177 23.16 5.49 -11.27
N THR A 178 24.46 5.32 -11.53
CA THR A 178 24.97 4.57 -12.68
C THR A 178 24.38 3.15 -12.72
N GLY A 179 23.86 2.76 -13.89
CA GLY A 179 23.25 1.44 -14.10
C GLY A 179 21.85 1.27 -13.49
N SER A 180 21.22 2.36 -13.06
CA SER A 180 19.90 2.36 -12.41
C SER A 180 18.98 3.43 -13.02
N PRO A 181 17.66 3.18 -13.13
CA PRO A 181 16.70 4.17 -13.63
C PRO A 181 16.34 5.23 -12.57
N PHE A 182 17.15 5.39 -11.52
CA PHE A 182 16.89 6.24 -10.38
C PHE A 182 18.00 7.27 -10.20
N SER A 183 17.61 8.46 -9.76
CA SER A 183 18.50 9.47 -9.20
C SER A 183 18.23 9.60 -7.71
N ALA A 184 19.29 9.82 -6.91
CA ALA A 184 19.17 9.94 -5.47
C ALA A 184 19.94 11.14 -4.92
N GLY A 185 19.44 11.68 -3.81
CA GLY A 185 20.08 12.73 -3.02
C GLY A 185 19.76 12.51 -1.55
N TYR A 186 20.44 13.26 -0.69
CA TYR A 186 20.16 13.24 0.74
C TYR A 186 20.33 14.63 1.35
N GLU A 187 19.62 14.84 2.44
CA GLU A 187 19.65 16.07 3.22
C GLU A 187 19.74 15.73 4.70
N LEU A 188 20.47 16.56 5.45
CA LEU A 188 20.63 16.43 6.89
C LEU A 188 20.06 17.67 7.57
N ALA A 189 19.33 17.46 8.66
CA ALA A 189 18.85 18.53 9.53
C ALA A 189 19.08 18.15 11.00
N PRO A 190 19.28 19.12 11.91
CA PRO A 190 19.26 18.85 13.35
C PRO A 190 17.91 18.22 13.75
N SER A 191 17.94 17.24 14.67
CA SER A 191 16.70 16.71 15.23
C SER A 191 16.10 17.72 16.23
N PRO A 192 14.81 18.10 16.11
CA PRO A 192 14.22 19.09 17.01
C PRO A 192 13.92 18.52 18.41
N TRP A 193 14.01 17.21 18.60
CA TRP A 193 13.74 16.53 19.88
C TRP A 193 14.98 15.89 20.52
N ASN A 194 16.14 15.90 19.85
CA ASN A 194 17.36 15.34 20.40
C ASN A 194 18.60 16.02 19.77
N THR A 195 19.32 16.80 20.56
CA THR A 195 20.48 17.60 20.10
C THR A 195 21.66 16.74 19.65
N ASP A 196 21.75 15.49 20.09
CA ASP A 196 22.82 14.56 19.71
C ASP A 196 22.48 13.75 18.45
N LYS A 197 21.32 14.03 17.82
CA LYS A 197 20.82 13.32 16.64
C LYS A 197 20.58 14.27 15.47
N VAL A 198 20.69 13.69 14.28
CA VAL A 198 20.35 14.35 13.02
C VAL A 198 19.24 13.57 12.32
N LEU A 199 18.39 14.29 11.60
CA LEU A 199 17.43 13.74 10.67
C LEU A 199 18.10 13.61 9.30
N LEU A 200 18.03 12.41 8.73
CA LEU A 200 18.48 12.13 7.37
C LEU A 200 17.24 11.93 6.50
N ARG A 201 17.06 12.80 5.51
CA ARG A 201 16.08 12.62 4.44
C ARG A 201 16.80 12.08 3.21
N VAL A 202 16.24 11.06 2.58
CA VAL A 202 16.76 10.47 1.35
C VAL A 202 15.71 10.69 0.27
N ASN A 203 16.11 11.38 -0.79
CA ASN A 203 15.26 11.67 -1.94
C ASN A 203 15.64 10.72 -3.07
N ILE A 204 14.66 10.02 -3.62
CA ILE A 204 14.86 9.12 -4.76
C ILE A 204 13.79 9.42 -5.78
N LYS A 205 14.23 9.67 -7.01
CA LYS A 205 13.34 9.94 -8.13
C LYS A 205 13.64 8.94 -9.24
N ALA A 206 12.60 8.32 -9.79
CA ALA A 206 12.72 7.61 -11.05
C ALA A 206 12.96 8.62 -12.18
N ASN A 207 13.69 8.21 -13.21
CA ASN A 207 13.85 9.03 -14.41
C ASN A 207 12.48 9.33 -15.01
N ASP A 208 12.29 10.55 -15.53
CA ASP A 208 11.03 10.94 -16.14
C ASP A 208 10.75 10.01 -17.33
N VAL A 209 9.62 9.31 -17.27
CA VAL A 209 9.21 8.37 -18.32
C VAL A 209 8.38 9.13 -19.34
N ASN A 210 8.79 9.08 -20.61
CA ASN A 210 7.96 9.59 -21.69
C ASN A 210 6.76 8.65 -21.89
N PHE A 211 5.58 9.07 -21.44
CA PHE A 211 4.34 8.29 -21.58
C PHE A 211 4.05 7.84 -23.03
N ASN A 212 4.48 8.61 -24.03
CA ASN A 212 4.29 8.24 -25.44
C ASN A 212 5.17 7.06 -25.87
N GLN A 213 6.26 6.78 -25.15
CA GLN A 213 7.19 5.68 -25.42
C GLN A 213 6.88 4.42 -24.60
N LEU A 214 5.89 4.46 -23.71
CA LEU A 214 5.48 3.27 -22.97
C LEU A 214 4.97 2.19 -23.95
N PRO A 215 5.26 0.90 -23.71
CA PRO A 215 4.61 -0.18 -24.44
C PRO A 215 3.08 -0.06 -24.38
N PRO A 216 2.33 -0.62 -25.35
CA PRO A 216 0.88 -0.63 -25.29
C PRO A 216 0.40 -1.34 -24.03
N SER A 217 -0.68 -0.83 -23.43
CA SER A 217 -1.25 -1.36 -22.20
C SER A 217 -2.57 -2.07 -22.48
N ASN A 218 -2.78 -3.22 -21.86
CA ASN A 218 -4.06 -3.92 -21.73
C ASN A 218 -4.47 -3.87 -20.25
N LEU A 219 -5.43 -3.00 -19.95
CA LEU A 219 -5.93 -2.75 -18.61
C LEU A 219 -7.30 -3.39 -18.44
N VAL A 220 -7.46 -4.21 -17.41
CA VAL A 220 -8.76 -4.75 -17.03
C VAL A 220 -9.17 -4.10 -15.73
N PHE A 221 -10.28 -3.37 -15.73
CA PHE A 221 -10.88 -2.84 -14.50
C PHE A 221 -11.79 -3.93 -13.93
N LEU A 222 -11.40 -4.49 -12.80
CA LEU A 222 -12.23 -5.38 -12.01
C LEU A 222 -12.88 -4.53 -10.91
N VAL A 223 -14.15 -4.20 -11.11
CA VAL A 223 -14.85 -3.19 -10.32
C VAL A 223 -15.86 -3.85 -9.39
N ASP A 224 -15.70 -3.60 -8.10
CA ASP A 224 -16.72 -3.89 -7.10
C ASP A 224 -17.90 -2.92 -7.28
N THR A 225 -19.09 -3.48 -7.41
CA THR A 225 -20.36 -2.77 -7.51
C THR A 225 -21.34 -3.23 -6.44
N SER A 226 -20.85 -3.87 -5.37
CA SER A 226 -21.67 -4.27 -4.23
C SER A 226 -22.31 -3.07 -3.53
N GLY A 227 -23.31 -3.33 -2.69
CA GLY A 227 -24.02 -2.27 -1.97
C GLY A 227 -23.11 -1.41 -1.08
N SER A 228 -22.00 -1.93 -0.58
CA SER A 228 -21.06 -1.20 0.26
C SER A 228 -20.26 -0.15 -0.52
N MET A 229 -20.11 -0.31 -1.84
CA MET A 229 -19.52 0.69 -2.72
C MET A 229 -20.40 1.93 -2.94
N TYR A 230 -21.61 1.98 -2.39
CA TYR A 230 -22.47 3.16 -2.46
C TYR A 230 -21.84 4.38 -1.76
N GLY A 231 -21.84 5.53 -2.42
CA GLY A 231 -21.44 6.81 -1.84
C GLY A 231 -20.47 7.62 -2.70
N GLU A 232 -20.38 8.91 -2.39
CA GLU A 232 -19.53 9.88 -3.10
C GLU A 232 -18.04 9.55 -3.00
N ASP A 233 -17.59 8.98 -1.87
CA ASP A 233 -16.21 8.62 -1.59
C ASP A 233 -15.84 7.19 -2.03
N ARG A 234 -16.79 6.46 -2.62
CA ARG A 234 -16.63 5.08 -3.11
C ARG A 234 -16.87 4.99 -4.62
N LEU A 235 -18.01 4.46 -5.06
CA LEU A 235 -18.28 4.19 -6.48
C LEU A 235 -18.24 5.46 -7.34
N ASP A 236 -18.72 6.59 -6.84
CA ASP A 236 -18.70 7.85 -7.60
C ASP A 236 -17.27 8.37 -7.78
N LEU A 237 -16.46 8.35 -6.71
CA LEU A 237 -15.04 8.66 -6.79
C LEU A 237 -14.30 7.71 -7.74
N LEU A 238 -14.63 6.42 -7.73
CA LEU A 238 -14.09 5.44 -8.66
C LEU A 238 -14.45 5.79 -10.11
N LYS A 239 -15.72 6.11 -10.39
CA LYS A 239 -16.16 6.50 -11.74
C LYS A 239 -15.38 7.71 -12.23
N GLU A 240 -15.24 8.75 -11.42
CA GLU A 240 -14.48 9.95 -11.80
C GLU A 240 -12.98 9.65 -12.00
N SER A 241 -12.38 8.82 -11.14
CA SER A 241 -10.99 8.38 -11.28
C SER A 241 -10.75 7.60 -12.57
N LEU A 242 -11.65 6.68 -12.93
CA LEU A 242 -11.55 5.93 -14.18
C LEU A 242 -11.75 6.82 -15.40
N LYS A 243 -12.66 7.80 -15.36
CA LYS A 243 -12.85 8.77 -16.46
C LYS A 243 -11.57 9.57 -16.71
N LEU A 244 -10.87 10.01 -15.67
CA LEU A 244 -9.58 10.68 -15.79
C LEU A 244 -8.53 9.78 -16.46
N LEU A 245 -8.48 8.50 -16.09
CA LEU A 245 -7.59 7.52 -16.72
C LEU A 245 -7.93 7.30 -18.20
N VAL A 246 -9.22 7.16 -18.54
CA VAL A 246 -9.69 6.98 -19.92
C VAL A 246 -9.25 8.13 -20.82
N ASN A 247 -9.22 9.35 -20.30
CA ASN A 247 -8.76 10.52 -21.05
C ASN A 247 -7.26 10.44 -21.41
N LYS A 248 -6.45 9.70 -20.65
CA LYS A 248 -5.02 9.49 -20.89
C LYS A 248 -4.70 8.27 -21.75
N LEU A 249 -5.68 7.43 -22.07
CA LEU A 249 -5.48 6.26 -22.93
C LEU A 249 -5.08 6.66 -24.35
N ARG A 250 -4.16 5.88 -24.92
CA ARG A 250 -3.70 6.00 -26.30
C ARG A 250 -4.48 5.02 -27.20
N PRO A 251 -4.50 5.24 -28.53
CA PRO A 251 -5.21 4.35 -29.46
C PRO A 251 -4.77 2.87 -29.39
N GLN A 252 -3.49 2.63 -29.09
CA GLN A 252 -2.91 1.29 -28.98
C GLN A 252 -3.23 0.59 -27.64
N ASP A 253 -3.65 1.34 -26.63
CA ASP A 253 -4.03 0.76 -25.34
C ASP A 253 -5.41 0.10 -25.45
N LYS A 254 -5.70 -0.86 -24.58
CA LYS A 254 -6.98 -1.57 -24.48
C LYS A 254 -7.50 -1.50 -23.05
N VAL A 255 -8.82 -1.39 -22.94
CA VAL A 255 -9.56 -1.48 -21.68
C VAL A 255 -10.62 -2.56 -21.79
N SER A 256 -10.71 -3.38 -20.76
CA SER A 256 -11.85 -4.26 -20.47
C SER A 256 -12.41 -3.91 -19.10
N ILE A 257 -13.69 -4.13 -18.90
CA ILE A 257 -14.35 -3.87 -17.61
C ILE A 257 -15.13 -5.12 -17.21
N VAL A 258 -14.81 -5.63 -16.03
CA VAL A 258 -15.57 -6.66 -15.33
C VAL A 258 -16.14 -6.02 -14.08
N ALA A 259 -17.46 -6.00 -13.95
CA ALA A 259 -18.13 -5.57 -12.73
C ALA A 259 -18.57 -6.81 -11.96
N TYR A 260 -18.44 -6.78 -10.64
CA TYR A 260 -18.95 -7.83 -9.78
C TYR A 260 -19.72 -7.24 -8.59
N ALA A 261 -20.79 -7.93 -8.25
CA ALA A 261 -21.56 -7.76 -7.03
C ALA A 261 -22.16 -9.13 -6.69
N GLY A 262 -23.48 -9.29 -6.66
CA GLY A 262 -24.12 -10.61 -6.44
C GLY A 262 -23.79 -11.64 -7.53
N SER A 263 -23.32 -11.19 -8.70
CA SER A 263 -22.74 -11.99 -9.76
C SER A 263 -21.63 -11.20 -10.48
N ALA A 264 -20.79 -11.89 -11.25
CA ALA A 264 -19.77 -11.26 -12.07
C ALA A 264 -20.22 -11.15 -13.54
N GLY A 265 -19.94 -10.00 -14.17
CA GLY A 265 -20.30 -9.75 -15.56
C GLY A 265 -19.27 -8.91 -16.31
N VAL A 266 -19.15 -9.15 -17.62
CA VAL A 266 -18.34 -8.31 -18.51
C VAL A 266 -19.17 -7.08 -18.89
N ALA A 267 -18.84 -5.93 -18.32
CA ALA A 267 -19.45 -4.64 -18.68
C ALA A 267 -18.85 -4.07 -19.97
N LEU A 268 -17.58 -4.39 -20.26
CA LEU A 268 -16.90 -3.98 -21.48
C LEU A 268 -15.88 -5.03 -21.93
N GLU A 269 -16.09 -5.59 -23.12
CA GLU A 269 -15.10 -6.43 -23.82
C GLU A 269 -13.87 -5.60 -24.24
N PRO A 270 -12.70 -6.23 -24.46
CA PRO A 270 -11.46 -5.53 -24.81
C PRO A 270 -11.66 -4.48 -25.91
N THR A 271 -11.55 -3.21 -25.53
CA THR A 271 -11.87 -2.06 -26.37
C THR A 271 -10.67 -1.14 -26.46
N SER A 272 -10.29 -0.72 -27.68
CA SER A 272 -9.19 0.22 -27.89
C SER A 272 -9.44 1.56 -27.17
N GLY A 273 -8.39 2.15 -26.61
CA GLY A 273 -8.38 3.48 -26.00
C GLY A 273 -8.73 4.63 -26.95
N SER A 274 -8.80 4.36 -28.26
CA SER A 274 -9.38 5.30 -29.23
C SER A 274 -10.90 5.45 -29.06
N ASN A 275 -11.59 4.43 -28.59
CA ASN A 275 -13.05 4.42 -28.43
C ASN A 275 -13.47 4.91 -27.03
N LYS A 276 -13.04 6.13 -26.68
CA LYS A 276 -13.27 6.73 -25.36
C LYS A 276 -14.75 6.80 -24.99
N ALA A 277 -15.61 7.20 -25.94
CA ALA A 277 -17.04 7.32 -25.70
C ALA A 277 -17.67 5.99 -25.25
N LYS A 278 -17.29 4.87 -25.87
CA LYS A 278 -17.78 3.54 -25.47
C LYS A 278 -17.30 3.15 -24.07
N ILE A 279 -16.04 3.45 -23.75
CA ILE A 279 -15.47 3.13 -22.42
C ILE A 279 -16.16 3.97 -21.33
N LEU A 280 -16.32 5.28 -21.56
CA LEU A 280 -17.01 6.19 -20.64
C LEU A 280 -18.47 5.76 -20.40
N ALA A 281 -19.20 5.43 -21.47
CA ALA A 281 -20.57 4.94 -21.36
C ALA A 281 -20.69 3.61 -20.60
N ALA A 282 -19.64 2.78 -20.57
CA ALA A 282 -19.63 1.57 -19.74
C ALA A 282 -19.39 1.90 -18.26
N ILE A 283 -18.53 2.87 -17.95
CA ILE A 283 -18.27 3.35 -16.58
C ILE A 283 -19.51 4.03 -15.99
N ASP A 284 -20.22 4.85 -16.78
CA ASP A 284 -21.38 5.59 -16.29
C ASP A 284 -22.53 4.69 -15.83
N LYS A 285 -22.59 3.45 -16.34
CA LYS A 285 -23.59 2.43 -15.98
C LYS A 285 -23.33 1.71 -14.66
N PHE A 286 -22.22 1.97 -13.99
CA PHE A 286 -22.01 1.37 -12.68
C PHE A 286 -23.03 1.91 -11.69
N GLU A 287 -23.68 0.97 -11.00
CA GLU A 287 -24.63 1.20 -9.92
C GLU A 287 -24.29 0.23 -8.78
N ALA A 288 -24.31 0.72 -7.55
CA ALA A 288 -24.04 -0.10 -6.36
C ALA A 288 -25.27 -0.93 -5.99
N GLY A 289 -25.11 -2.23 -5.77
CA GLY A 289 -26.18 -3.08 -5.29
C GLY A 289 -25.80 -4.55 -5.17
N GLY A 290 -26.53 -5.30 -4.34
CA GLY A 290 -26.31 -6.74 -4.14
C GLY A 290 -25.14 -7.09 -3.19
N SER A 291 -24.92 -8.39 -3.02
CA SER A 291 -23.81 -8.98 -2.25
C SER A 291 -22.50 -9.01 -3.06
N THR A 292 -21.49 -9.77 -2.64
CA THR A 292 -20.16 -9.79 -3.29
C THR A 292 -19.77 -11.18 -3.80
N ALA A 293 -19.45 -11.29 -5.10
CA ALA A 293 -18.99 -12.50 -5.79
C ALA A 293 -17.57 -12.29 -6.36
N GLY A 294 -16.63 -11.88 -5.49
CA GLY A 294 -15.28 -11.44 -5.90
C GLY A 294 -14.47 -12.52 -6.63
N GLY A 295 -14.67 -13.80 -6.29
CA GLY A 295 -13.96 -14.93 -6.91
C GLY A 295 -14.29 -15.14 -8.38
N GLU A 296 -15.57 -15.10 -8.74
CA GLU A 296 -16.02 -15.18 -10.14
C GLU A 296 -15.54 -13.96 -10.93
N GLY A 297 -15.62 -12.78 -10.32
CA GLY A 297 -15.12 -11.52 -10.89
C GLY A 297 -13.64 -11.61 -11.25
N LEU A 298 -12.81 -12.15 -10.35
CA LEU A 298 -11.39 -12.31 -10.58
C LEU A 298 -11.07 -13.25 -11.74
N GLN A 299 -11.71 -14.43 -11.79
CA GLN A 299 -11.52 -15.38 -12.87
C GLN A 299 -11.92 -14.77 -14.23
N LEU A 300 -13.04 -14.07 -14.27
CA LEU A 300 -13.51 -13.39 -15.46
C LEU A 300 -12.57 -12.25 -15.89
N ALA A 301 -12.01 -11.50 -14.93
CA ALA A 301 -11.02 -10.47 -15.21
C ALA A 301 -9.74 -11.04 -15.83
N TYR A 302 -9.23 -12.17 -15.31
CA TYR A 302 -8.09 -12.86 -15.92
C TYR A 302 -8.40 -13.37 -17.32
N LYS A 303 -9.59 -13.92 -17.55
CA LYS A 303 -10.04 -14.31 -18.90
C LYS A 303 -10.07 -13.12 -19.86
N MET A 304 -10.54 -11.96 -19.41
CA MET A 304 -10.53 -10.72 -20.21
C MET A 304 -9.11 -10.20 -20.44
N ALA A 305 -8.24 -10.32 -19.44
CA ALA A 305 -6.84 -9.93 -19.56
C ALA A 305 -6.11 -10.81 -20.58
N GLU A 306 -6.34 -12.12 -20.58
CA GLU A 306 -5.81 -13.04 -21.58
C GLU A 306 -6.36 -12.75 -22.99
N ARG A 307 -7.67 -12.51 -23.12
CA ARG A 307 -8.31 -12.18 -24.41
C ARG A 307 -7.80 -10.86 -25.01
N GLY A 308 -7.57 -9.86 -24.16
CA GLY A 308 -7.06 -8.55 -24.56
C GLY A 308 -5.54 -8.49 -24.70
N LYS A 309 -4.82 -9.55 -24.31
CA LYS A 309 -3.38 -9.54 -24.04
C LYS A 309 -2.56 -8.93 -25.17
N VAL A 310 -1.57 -8.13 -24.78
CA VAL A 310 -0.59 -7.55 -25.70
C VAL A 310 0.79 -8.11 -25.39
N ASN A 311 1.40 -8.79 -26.35
CA ASN A 311 2.75 -9.33 -26.23
C ASN A 311 3.78 -8.19 -26.16
N GLY A 312 4.71 -8.27 -25.21
CA GLY A 312 5.66 -7.18 -24.93
C GLY A 312 5.01 -5.90 -24.38
N GLY A 313 3.71 -5.93 -24.11
CA GLY A 313 2.94 -4.82 -23.53
C GLY A 313 2.75 -4.96 -22.02
N ILE A 314 2.14 -3.93 -21.44
CA ILE A 314 1.74 -3.93 -20.02
C ILE A 314 0.38 -4.64 -19.94
N ASN A 315 0.29 -5.76 -19.24
CA ASN A 315 -0.98 -6.46 -19.03
C ASN A 315 -1.29 -6.44 -17.53
N ARG A 316 -2.35 -5.71 -17.16
CA ARG A 316 -2.66 -5.46 -15.75
C ARG A 316 -4.15 -5.45 -15.47
N ILE A 317 -4.53 -6.10 -14.38
CA ILE A 317 -5.84 -5.99 -13.76
C ILE A 317 -5.74 -4.96 -12.65
N LEU A 318 -6.66 -4.01 -12.62
CA LEU A 318 -6.86 -3.06 -11.53
C LEU A 318 -8.15 -3.46 -10.81
N LEU A 319 -8.02 -4.04 -9.63
CA LEU A 319 -9.14 -4.35 -8.73
C LEU A 319 -9.50 -3.07 -7.97
N ALA A 320 -10.73 -2.60 -8.08
CA ALA A 320 -11.26 -1.48 -7.31
C ALA A 320 -12.37 -1.96 -6.38
N THR A 321 -12.18 -1.81 -5.07
CA THR A 321 -13.06 -2.34 -4.00
C THR A 321 -12.92 -1.49 -2.74
N ASP A 322 -13.87 -1.60 -1.81
CA ASP A 322 -13.85 -1.02 -0.47
C ASP A 322 -13.32 -1.98 0.60
N GLY A 323 -12.84 -3.16 0.20
CA GLY A 323 -12.12 -4.09 1.08
C GLY A 323 -12.89 -5.38 1.40
N ASP A 324 -14.18 -5.47 1.09
CA ASP A 324 -14.94 -6.71 1.19
C ASP A 324 -14.75 -7.59 -0.05
N PHE A 325 -13.53 -8.08 -0.25
CA PHE A 325 -13.26 -9.01 -1.34
C PHE A 325 -13.61 -10.45 -0.93
N ASN A 326 -14.89 -10.78 -1.00
CA ASN A 326 -15.37 -12.12 -0.72
C ASN A 326 -15.07 -13.06 -1.90
N VAL A 327 -13.86 -13.59 -1.93
CA VAL A 327 -13.42 -14.60 -2.88
C VAL A 327 -13.94 -15.95 -2.45
N GLY A 328 -14.65 -16.67 -3.31
CA GLY A 328 -14.91 -18.11 -3.17
C GLY A 328 -13.65 -18.99 -3.28
N ILE A 329 -12.47 -18.41 -2.99
CA ILE A 329 -11.18 -19.09 -2.86
C ILE A 329 -10.95 -19.18 -1.35
N ASN A 330 -10.78 -20.40 -0.84
CA ASN A 330 -11.01 -20.74 0.57
C ASN A 330 -9.94 -20.20 1.54
N SER A 331 -8.96 -19.43 1.05
CA SER A 331 -7.96 -18.75 1.86
C SER A 331 -7.24 -17.62 1.10
N THR A 332 -6.68 -16.66 1.84
CA THR A 332 -5.83 -15.59 1.29
C THR A 332 -4.59 -16.16 0.58
N GLU A 333 -4.11 -17.31 1.05
CA GLU A 333 -2.95 -18.04 0.56
C GLU A 333 -3.20 -18.61 -0.84
N GLU A 334 -4.37 -19.20 -1.06
CA GLU A 334 -4.78 -19.70 -2.38
C GLU A 334 -4.93 -18.56 -3.39
N LEU A 335 -5.49 -17.42 -2.99
CA LEU A 335 -5.57 -16.23 -3.84
C LEU A 335 -4.18 -15.72 -4.21
N LYS A 336 -3.27 -15.63 -3.24
CA LYS A 336 -1.86 -15.25 -3.49
C LYS A 336 -1.18 -16.22 -4.46
N ALA A 337 -1.40 -17.53 -4.29
CA ALA A 337 -0.85 -18.55 -5.18
C ALA A 337 -1.42 -18.42 -6.60
N PHE A 338 -2.72 -18.17 -6.74
CA PHE A 338 -3.37 -17.95 -8.03
C PHE A 338 -2.80 -16.71 -8.74
N VAL A 339 -2.76 -15.56 -8.06
CA VAL A 339 -2.20 -14.31 -8.62
C VAL A 339 -0.71 -14.49 -8.98
N SER A 340 0.04 -15.27 -8.19
CA SER A 340 1.45 -15.56 -8.46
C SER A 340 1.63 -16.38 -9.75
N ARG A 341 0.80 -17.39 -9.99
CA ARG A 341 0.83 -18.16 -11.25
C ARG A 341 0.46 -17.30 -12.45
N GLU A 342 -0.57 -16.46 -12.34
CA GLU A 342 -0.97 -15.59 -13.44
C GLU A 342 0.08 -14.51 -13.76
N LYS A 343 0.84 -14.09 -12.75
CA LYS A 343 2.00 -13.20 -12.93
C LYS A 343 3.07 -13.83 -13.81
N GLU A 344 3.28 -15.15 -13.75
CA GLU A 344 4.21 -15.87 -14.63
C GLU A 344 3.77 -15.80 -16.10
N LYS A 345 2.46 -15.65 -16.36
CA LYS A 345 1.93 -15.37 -17.71
C LYS A 345 2.11 -13.91 -18.13
N GLY A 346 2.68 -13.06 -17.29
CA GLY A 346 2.87 -11.63 -17.55
C GLY A 346 1.62 -10.77 -17.30
N ILE A 347 0.61 -11.28 -16.57
CA ILE A 347 -0.57 -10.52 -16.19
C ILE A 347 -0.46 -10.17 -14.70
N THR A 348 -0.37 -8.88 -14.40
CA THR A 348 -0.20 -8.40 -13.02
C THR A 348 -1.53 -7.91 -12.43
N LEU A 349 -1.69 -7.98 -11.11
CA LEU A 349 -2.85 -7.45 -10.39
C LEU A 349 -2.39 -6.28 -9.49
N SER A 350 -3.17 -5.20 -9.47
CA SER A 350 -3.03 -4.11 -8.50
C SER A 350 -4.40 -3.82 -7.88
N THR A 351 -4.42 -3.54 -6.59
CA THR A 351 -5.65 -3.24 -5.85
C THR A 351 -5.72 -1.74 -5.56
N LEU A 352 -6.90 -1.16 -5.73
CA LEU A 352 -7.25 0.22 -5.48
C LEU A 352 -8.35 0.22 -4.42
N GLY A 353 -8.03 0.68 -3.22
CA GLY A 353 -9.00 0.82 -2.12
C GLY A 353 -9.79 2.11 -2.26
N PHE A 354 -11.11 2.04 -2.10
CA PHE A 354 -12.01 3.19 -2.09
C PHE A 354 -12.84 3.21 -0.80
N GLY A 355 -12.98 4.36 -0.16
CA GLY A 355 -13.63 4.46 1.15
C GLY A 355 -12.67 4.24 2.31
N ASP A 356 -13.09 3.43 3.28
CA ASP A 356 -12.56 3.33 4.66
C ASP A 356 -11.74 2.08 4.94
#